data_AF-A0A814WTZ2-F1
#
_entry.id   AF-A0A814WTZ2-F1
#
_cell.length_a   1.000
_cell.length_b   1.000
_cell.length_c   1.000
_cell.angle_alpha   90.00
_cell.angle_beta   90.00
_cell.angle_gamma   90.00
#
_symmetry.space_group_name_H-M   'P 1'
#
loop_
_entity.id
_entity.type
_entity.pdbx_description
1 polymer ?
#
loop_
_entity_poly.entity_id
_entity_poly.type
_entity_poly.pdbx_seq_one_letter_code
_entity_poly.pdbx_strand_id
1 'polypeptide(L)'
;MISRSLTRRQLVYFILFSLFFCIFIISISLESSQYLKCPSFSFVNNSFTSKKTFYKILKNTEDEKLSVDHYSIFCLDMAHRLDNEKYLPESPFLRVPSVNSTRLHRLPYRYSQWKSSSHLYRRLTPCEHSIVMHLLMVIERICRKHKIAFMLIDGSLLGSYRHHDIIPWDDDIDIMIPFEERTKFINIIKQMNQTLLKYYIISNTKKNREYFKLFFQQTPSAGDYSWNFPFIDIFLYVKNATHLWQIGDPDTIKKTEYIFPLVMRPFGQLWLPAPKQPRLLFDFDPYDDCKGHFWDHRKETGQRESRIKCDDLKHIYPFVERNNQSDSIETLKTNNTIIHTIFYN
;
A
#
# COMPACT_ATOMS: atom_id res chain seq x y z
N MET A 1 -41.36 -51.06 12.72
CA MET A 1 -40.88 -52.26 13.45
C MET A 1 -40.10 -53.15 12.49
N ILE A 2 -38.86 -52.78 12.16
CA ILE A 2 -37.84 -53.64 11.53
C ILE A 2 -36.51 -53.19 12.12
N SER A 3 -36.07 -53.86 13.18
CA SER A 3 -34.71 -53.72 13.70
C SER A 3 -33.79 -54.54 12.81
N ARG A 4 -32.84 -53.88 12.12
CA ARG A 4 -31.73 -54.58 11.49
C ARG A 4 -30.61 -54.65 12.51
N SER A 5 -30.41 -55.86 13.05
CA SER A 5 -29.25 -56.18 13.87
C SER A 5 -27.98 -56.10 13.00
N LEU A 6 -27.08 -55.20 13.38
CA LEU A 6 -25.73 -55.17 12.84
C LEU A 6 -25.02 -56.46 13.27
N THR A 7 -24.61 -57.25 12.29
CA THR A 7 -23.89 -58.51 12.54
C THR A 7 -22.56 -58.22 13.24
N ARG A 8 -22.07 -59.16 14.05
CA ARG A 8 -20.82 -59.05 14.83
C ARG A 8 -19.60 -58.64 13.97
N ARG A 9 -19.62 -58.92 12.65
CA ARG A 9 -18.62 -58.43 11.68
C ARG A 9 -18.73 -56.93 11.38
N GLN A 10 -19.93 -56.37 11.26
CA GLN A 10 -20.13 -54.94 11.00
C GLN A 10 -19.77 -54.07 12.21
N LEU A 11 -19.94 -54.57 13.44
CA LEU A 11 -19.49 -53.88 14.66
C LEU A 11 -17.95 -53.83 14.74
N VAL A 12 -17.26 -54.88 14.31
CA VAL A 12 -15.78 -54.92 14.25
C VAL A 12 -15.24 -53.95 13.19
N TYR A 13 -15.89 -53.83 12.04
CA TYR A 13 -15.53 -52.80 11.05
C TYR A 13 -15.82 -51.37 11.55
N PHE A 14 -16.90 -51.14 12.31
CA PHE A 14 -17.19 -49.83 12.88
C PHE A 14 -16.21 -49.43 14.00
N ILE A 15 -15.77 -50.40 14.81
CA ILE A 15 -14.75 -50.18 15.86
C ILE A 15 -13.36 -50.01 15.23
N LEU A 16 -13.01 -50.75 14.17
CA LEU A 16 -11.75 -50.56 13.45
C LEU A 16 -11.73 -49.24 12.68
N PHE A 17 -12.85 -48.80 12.11
CA PHE A 17 -12.94 -47.51 11.41
C PHE A 17 -12.92 -46.32 12.37
N SER A 18 -13.50 -46.44 13.57
CA SER A 18 -13.41 -45.39 14.60
C SER A 18 -12.03 -45.34 15.27
N LEU A 19 -11.34 -46.47 15.44
CA LEU A 19 -9.93 -46.49 15.86
C LEU A 19 -9.00 -45.95 14.77
N PHE A 20 -9.26 -46.20 13.49
CA PHE A 20 -8.47 -45.61 12.40
C PHE A 20 -8.74 -44.10 12.28
N PHE A 21 -9.97 -43.63 12.50
CA PHE A 21 -10.29 -42.20 12.49
C PHE A 21 -9.75 -41.47 13.73
N CYS A 22 -9.74 -42.11 14.91
CA CYS A 22 -9.05 -41.57 16.09
C CYS A 22 -7.53 -41.57 15.93
N ILE A 23 -6.93 -42.60 15.30
CA ILE A 23 -5.49 -42.60 15.01
C ILE A 23 -5.16 -41.57 13.94
N PHE A 24 -6.02 -41.33 12.93
CA PHE A 24 -5.85 -40.27 11.93
C PHE A 24 -6.05 -38.87 12.54
N ILE A 25 -6.96 -38.68 13.49
CA ILE A 25 -7.08 -37.41 14.22
C ILE A 25 -5.91 -37.22 15.19
N ILE A 26 -5.40 -38.27 15.84
CA ILE A 26 -4.23 -38.17 16.73
C ILE A 26 -2.92 -37.98 15.93
N SER A 27 -2.82 -38.50 14.70
CA SER A 27 -1.68 -38.26 13.82
C SER A 27 -1.78 -36.96 13.00
N ILE A 28 -2.98 -36.44 12.74
CA ILE A 28 -3.16 -35.06 12.23
C ILE A 28 -2.94 -34.02 13.34
N SER A 29 -3.11 -34.39 14.61
CA SER A 29 -2.85 -33.49 15.75
C SER A 29 -1.36 -33.37 16.14
N LEU A 30 -0.45 -34.06 15.45
CA LEU A 30 0.99 -34.05 15.77
C LEU A 30 1.93 -33.62 14.62
N GLU A 31 1.40 -33.29 13.44
CA GLU A 31 2.19 -32.65 12.37
C GLU A 31 1.87 -31.16 12.13
N SER A 32 0.85 -30.60 12.80
CA SER A 32 0.51 -29.17 12.70
C SER A 32 1.14 -28.28 13.79
N SER A 33 2.10 -28.79 14.58
CA SER A 33 2.77 -28.00 15.65
C SER A 33 4.25 -27.69 15.41
N GLN A 34 4.84 -28.07 14.26
CA GLN A 34 6.25 -27.74 13.94
C GLN A 34 6.46 -26.43 13.17
N TYR A 35 5.42 -25.69 12.81
CA TYR A 35 5.55 -24.32 12.24
C TYR A 35 5.09 -23.20 13.18
N LEU A 36 4.80 -23.54 14.44
CA LEU A 36 4.58 -22.62 15.55
C LEU A 36 5.68 -22.77 16.60
N LYS A 37 6.92 -22.57 16.16
CA LYS A 37 7.99 -22.04 17.02
C LYS A 37 8.54 -20.80 16.33
N CYS A 38 8.00 -19.63 16.68
CA CYS A 38 8.87 -18.46 16.73
C CYS A 38 10.08 -18.90 17.57
N PRO A 39 11.32 -18.84 17.08
CA PRO A 39 12.44 -19.01 17.99
C PRO A 39 12.23 -17.95 19.06
N SER A 40 12.16 -18.40 20.32
CA SER A 40 12.57 -17.57 21.43
C SER A 40 13.98 -17.13 21.08
N PHE A 41 14.10 -15.94 20.50
CA PHE A 41 15.36 -15.26 20.36
C PHE A 41 15.79 -14.97 21.79
N SER A 42 16.48 -15.93 22.39
CA SER A 42 17.54 -15.61 23.31
C SER A 42 18.42 -14.60 22.57
N PHE A 43 18.60 -13.43 23.17
CA PHE A 43 19.56 -12.45 22.72
C PHE A 43 20.95 -13.08 22.72
N VAL A 44 21.30 -13.77 21.63
CA VAL A 44 22.69 -14.02 21.28
C VAL A 44 23.12 -12.79 20.51
N ASN A 45 23.72 -11.86 21.26
CA ASN A 45 24.54 -10.78 20.73
C ASN A 45 25.50 -11.35 19.68
N ASN A 46 25.37 -10.86 18.44
CA ASN A 46 26.40 -10.70 17.39
C ASN A 46 25.64 -10.67 16.04
N SER A 47 25.35 -9.54 15.40
CA SER A 47 26.10 -8.30 15.21
C SER A 47 25.16 -7.09 15.33
N PHE A 48 25.17 -6.49 16.52
CA PHE A 48 24.38 -5.33 16.92
C PHE A 48 25.20 -4.02 16.85
N THR A 49 26.12 -3.93 15.87
CA THR A 49 27.17 -2.90 15.82
C THR A 49 26.89 -1.73 14.87
N SER A 50 25.82 -1.71 14.07
CA SER A 50 25.47 -0.52 13.26
C SER A 50 24.48 0.42 13.95
N LYS A 51 23.44 -0.10 14.62
CA LYS A 51 22.43 0.73 15.31
C LYS A 51 23.05 1.57 16.42
N LYS A 52 23.75 0.96 17.40
CA LYS A 52 24.37 1.71 18.50
C LYS A 52 25.42 2.71 18.02
N THR A 53 26.15 2.40 16.96
CA THR A 53 27.20 3.27 16.42
C THR A 53 26.62 4.47 15.70
N PHE A 54 25.55 4.31 14.90
CA PHE A 54 24.85 5.43 14.27
C PHE A 54 24.17 6.37 15.30
N TYR A 55 23.48 5.79 16.28
CA TYR A 55 22.88 6.55 17.39
C TYR A 55 23.93 7.26 18.27
N LYS A 56 25.15 6.71 18.38
CA LYS A 56 26.26 7.32 19.10
C LYS A 56 26.92 8.43 18.28
N ILE A 57 27.05 8.27 16.96
CA ILE A 57 27.57 9.32 16.05
C ILE A 57 26.69 10.57 16.07
N LEU A 58 25.36 10.42 16.01
CA LEU A 58 24.43 11.57 16.07
C LEU A 58 24.38 12.27 17.44
N LYS A 59 24.78 11.59 18.52
CA LYS A 59 24.85 12.16 19.88
C LYS A 59 26.24 12.67 20.28
N ASN A 60 27.29 12.29 19.54
CA ASN A 60 28.69 12.63 19.85
C ASN A 60 29.21 13.85 19.09
N THR A 61 28.39 14.55 18.31
CA THR A 61 28.76 15.89 17.85
C THR A 61 28.60 16.84 19.03
N GLU A 62 29.72 17.24 19.64
CA GLU A 62 29.85 18.19 20.76
C GLU A 62 29.39 19.62 20.42
N ASP A 63 28.45 19.78 19.49
CA ASP A 63 27.70 21.01 19.27
C ASP A 63 26.38 20.90 20.03
N GLU A 64 26.31 21.52 21.20
CA GLU A 64 25.14 21.68 22.09
C GLU A 64 23.92 22.40 21.45
N LYS A 65 23.80 22.42 20.11
CA LYS A 65 22.72 23.08 19.37
C LYS A 65 21.88 22.21 18.44
N LEU A 66 22.14 20.91 18.32
CA LEU A 66 21.25 20.00 17.58
C LEU A 66 20.75 18.88 18.49
N SER A 67 19.68 19.16 19.26
CA SER A 67 18.82 18.08 19.75
C SER A 67 18.14 17.44 18.54
N VAL A 68 18.66 16.30 18.08
CA VAL A 68 17.98 15.52 17.04
C VAL A 68 16.66 15.02 17.62
N ASP A 69 15.55 15.55 17.13
CA ASP A 69 14.23 15.22 17.63
C ASP A 69 13.79 13.79 17.22
N HIS A 70 12.80 13.25 17.93
CA HIS A 70 12.32 11.88 17.72
C HIS A 70 11.77 11.65 16.30
N TYR A 71 11.20 12.68 15.66
CA TYR A 71 10.69 12.57 14.30
C TYR A 71 11.84 12.49 13.29
N SER A 72 12.91 13.27 13.47
CA SER A 72 14.13 13.14 12.67
C SER A 72 14.75 11.74 12.75
N ILE A 73 14.78 11.14 13.94
CA ILE A 73 15.23 9.74 14.12
C ILE A 73 14.30 8.77 13.39
N PHE A 74 13.00 8.96 13.53
CA PHE A 74 12.00 8.13 12.87
C PHE A 74 12.12 8.21 11.34
N CYS A 75 12.31 9.41 10.79
CA CYS A 75 12.59 9.64 9.37
C CYS A 75 13.78 8.80 8.88
N LEU A 76 14.90 8.84 9.60
CA LEU A 76 16.10 8.09 9.24
C LEU A 76 15.87 6.57 9.32
N ASP A 77 15.18 6.09 10.34
CA ASP A 77 14.83 4.67 10.47
C ASP A 77 13.90 4.22 9.33
N MET A 78 12.90 5.02 8.96
CA MET A 78 12.00 4.72 7.84
C MET A 78 12.75 4.71 6.50
N ALA A 79 13.58 5.71 6.23
CA ALA A 79 14.41 5.77 5.03
C ALA A 79 15.31 4.53 4.94
N HIS A 80 16.00 4.17 6.02
CA HIS A 80 16.85 2.98 6.08
C HIS A 80 16.06 1.66 5.89
N ARG A 81 14.82 1.56 6.40
CA ARG A 81 13.96 0.38 6.17
C ARG A 81 13.53 0.24 4.72
N LEU A 82 13.32 1.35 4.01
CA LEU A 82 13.05 1.33 2.58
C LEU A 82 14.32 1.04 1.77
N ASP A 83 15.46 1.59 2.17
CA ASP A 83 16.71 1.51 1.40
C ASP A 83 17.45 0.17 1.57
N ASN A 84 17.13 -0.63 2.59
CA ASN A 84 17.71 -1.97 2.79
C ASN A 84 17.27 -3.02 1.75
N GLU A 85 16.62 -2.60 0.67
CA GLU A 85 16.25 -3.44 -0.45
C GLU A 85 16.86 -2.89 -1.73
N LYS A 86 18.19 -2.97 -1.80
CA LYS A 86 18.93 -2.74 -3.04
C LYS A 86 18.89 -3.99 -3.90
N TYR A 87 18.38 -3.86 -5.13
CA TYR A 87 19.00 -4.41 -6.33
C TYR A 87 18.64 -3.50 -7.50
N LEU A 88 19.59 -2.91 -8.22
CA LEU A 88 19.27 -2.34 -9.53
C LEU A 88 18.60 -3.44 -10.38
N PRO A 89 17.56 -3.17 -11.17
CA PRO A 89 17.05 -4.20 -12.06
C PRO A 89 18.19 -4.50 -13.04
N GLU A 90 18.47 -5.77 -13.29
CA GLU A 90 19.43 -6.18 -14.33
C GLU A 90 19.00 -5.66 -15.71
N SER A 91 17.73 -5.23 -15.85
CA SER A 91 17.15 -4.77 -17.09
C SER A 91 16.16 -3.60 -16.89
N PRO A 92 16.17 -2.58 -17.75
CA PRO A 92 15.14 -1.54 -17.79
C PRO A 92 13.77 -2.07 -18.28
N PHE A 93 13.66 -3.37 -18.57
CA PHE A 93 12.45 -4.01 -19.08
C PHE A 93 11.83 -4.91 -18.01
N LEU A 94 10.58 -4.63 -17.64
CA LEU A 94 9.86 -5.27 -16.55
C LEU A 94 8.59 -5.93 -17.07
N ARG A 95 8.27 -7.13 -16.57
CA ARG A 95 6.97 -7.76 -16.82
C ARG A 95 6.08 -7.60 -15.61
N VAL A 96 4.80 -7.31 -15.87
CA VAL A 96 3.82 -7.14 -14.80
C VAL A 96 3.64 -8.45 -14.04
N PRO A 97 3.71 -8.44 -12.69
CA PRO A 97 3.45 -9.62 -11.91
C PRO A 97 1.96 -9.99 -11.89
N SER A 98 1.67 -11.27 -11.69
CA SER A 98 0.30 -11.72 -11.44
C SER A 98 -0.24 -11.12 -10.13
N VAL A 99 -1.49 -10.65 -10.15
CA VAL A 99 -2.22 -10.23 -8.94
C VAL A 99 -2.34 -11.34 -7.90
N ASN A 100 -2.29 -12.60 -8.34
CA ASN A 100 -2.34 -13.77 -7.46
C ASN A 100 -0.95 -14.20 -6.96
N SER A 101 0.11 -13.47 -7.31
CA SER A 101 1.45 -13.85 -6.91
C SER A 101 1.63 -13.74 -5.39
N THR A 102 2.21 -14.77 -4.80
CA THR A 102 2.51 -14.80 -3.35
C THR A 102 3.81 -14.05 -3.02
N ARG A 103 4.63 -13.72 -4.03
CA ARG A 103 5.89 -12.99 -3.87
C ARG A 103 5.63 -11.49 -3.71
N LEU A 104 6.39 -10.86 -2.82
CA LEU A 104 6.47 -9.40 -2.76
C LEU A 104 7.18 -8.90 -4.01
N HIS A 105 6.42 -8.36 -4.96
CA HIS A 105 7.00 -7.72 -6.13
C HIS A 105 7.37 -6.29 -5.75
N ARG A 106 8.65 -5.99 -5.83
CA ARG A 106 9.17 -4.65 -5.59
C ARG A 106 9.92 -4.17 -6.81
N LEU A 107 9.75 -2.90 -7.11
CA LEU A 107 10.59 -2.18 -8.06
C LEU A 107 11.83 -1.75 -7.30
N PRO A 108 13.00 -2.28 -7.65
CA PRO A 108 14.10 -2.27 -6.70
C PRO A 108 14.96 -0.98 -6.79
N TYR A 109 14.34 0.16 -7.11
CA TYR A 109 15.02 1.45 -7.27
C TYR A 109 14.09 2.65 -7.03
N ARG A 110 14.64 3.73 -6.46
CA ARG A 110 14.06 5.07 -6.51
C ARG A 110 14.48 5.69 -7.85
N TYR A 111 13.53 5.88 -8.77
CA TYR A 111 13.86 6.38 -10.11
C TYR A 111 13.64 7.88 -10.31
N SER A 112 12.89 8.53 -9.43
CA SER A 112 12.75 9.97 -9.51
C SER A 112 13.85 10.62 -8.66
N GLN A 113 14.69 11.44 -9.29
CA GLN A 113 15.54 12.36 -8.54
C GLN A 113 14.62 13.27 -7.71
N TRP A 114 15.04 13.60 -6.48
CA TRP A 114 14.27 14.50 -5.61
C TRP A 114 14.44 15.97 -6.04
N LYS A 115 13.96 16.26 -7.23
CA LYS A 115 13.87 17.60 -7.82
C LYS A 115 12.44 18.11 -7.70
N SER A 116 12.28 19.44 -7.69
CA SER A 116 11.00 20.11 -7.63
C SER A 116 10.93 21.23 -8.67
N SER A 117 9.77 21.37 -9.32
CA SER A 117 9.42 22.53 -10.12
C SER A 117 9.06 23.71 -9.21
N SER A 118 9.33 24.94 -9.65
CA SER A 118 8.87 26.15 -8.96
C SER A 118 7.35 26.38 -9.10
N HIS A 119 6.72 25.84 -10.14
CA HIS A 119 5.29 26.03 -10.42
C HIS A 119 4.42 24.97 -9.74
N LEU A 120 4.87 23.71 -9.78
CA LEU A 120 4.26 22.59 -9.07
C LEU A 120 5.34 21.82 -8.34
N TYR A 121 5.70 22.29 -7.15
CA TYR A 121 6.75 21.69 -6.32
C TYR A 121 6.30 20.38 -5.68
N ARG A 122 7.27 19.54 -5.29
CA ARG A 122 6.95 18.33 -4.53
C ARG A 122 6.33 18.68 -3.18
N ARG A 123 5.14 18.16 -2.88
CA ARG A 123 4.42 18.52 -1.64
C ARG A 123 4.94 17.79 -0.42
N LEU A 124 5.29 16.53 -0.60
CA LEU A 124 5.98 15.76 0.43
C LEU A 124 7.45 16.19 0.49
N THR A 125 8.02 16.15 1.69
CA THR A 125 9.47 16.09 1.88
C THR A 125 9.97 14.66 1.62
N PRO A 126 11.28 14.43 1.41
CA PRO A 126 11.81 13.07 1.27
C PRO A 126 11.49 12.17 2.47
N CYS A 127 11.45 12.73 3.68
CA CYS A 127 11.07 11.99 4.87
C CYS A 127 9.61 11.58 4.82
N GLU A 128 8.68 12.52 4.59
CA GLU A 128 7.24 12.22 4.60
C GLU A 128 6.87 11.21 3.52
N HIS A 129 7.48 11.33 2.34
CA HIS A 129 7.35 10.32 1.30
C HIS A 129 7.84 8.94 1.75
N SER A 130 8.99 8.87 2.43
CA SER A 130 9.51 7.60 2.97
C SER A 130 8.56 7.02 4.03
N ILE A 131 7.96 7.87 4.87
CA ILE A 131 6.99 7.45 5.88
C ILE A 131 5.72 6.90 5.22
N VAL A 132 5.10 7.64 4.30
CA VAL A 132 3.82 7.25 3.69
C VAL A 132 3.97 6.01 2.81
N MET A 133 5.10 5.87 2.09
CA MET A 133 5.39 4.65 1.34
C MET A 133 5.64 3.45 2.26
N HIS A 134 6.28 3.64 3.42
CA HIS A 134 6.41 2.57 4.41
C HIS A 134 5.06 2.18 5.00
N LEU A 135 4.18 3.15 5.24
CA LEU A 135 2.82 2.90 5.70
C LEU A 135 2.04 2.07 4.66
N LEU A 136 2.13 2.43 3.38
CA LEU A 136 1.51 1.68 2.29
C LEU A 136 2.04 0.24 2.20
N MET A 137 3.35 0.04 2.38
CA MET A 137 3.94 -1.30 2.47
C MET A 137 3.37 -2.13 3.62
N VAL A 138 3.12 -1.50 4.78
CA VAL A 138 2.52 -2.19 5.92
C VAL A 138 1.08 -2.58 5.58
N ILE A 139 0.29 -1.67 4.98
CA ILE A 139 -1.07 -1.96 4.52
C ILE A 139 -1.09 -3.10 3.49
N GLU A 140 -0.23 -3.05 2.46
CA GLU A 140 -0.13 -4.11 1.45
C GLU A 140 0.11 -5.47 2.10
N ARG A 141 1.06 -5.56 3.04
CA ARG A 141 1.38 -6.81 3.74
C ARG A 141 0.22 -7.33 4.56
N ILE A 142 -0.51 -6.44 5.24
CA ILE A 142 -1.71 -6.78 6.01
C ILE A 142 -2.77 -7.34 5.06
N CYS A 143 -3.10 -6.58 4.02
CA CYS A 143 -4.14 -6.94 3.07
C CYS A 143 -3.83 -8.28 2.39
N ARG A 144 -2.58 -8.48 1.93
CA ARG A 144 -2.14 -9.74 1.34
C ARG A 144 -2.19 -10.90 2.33
N LYS A 145 -1.66 -10.74 3.55
CA LYS A 145 -1.67 -11.79 4.58
C LYS A 145 -3.09 -12.23 4.95
N HIS A 146 -4.02 -11.29 5.01
CA HIS A 146 -5.40 -11.53 5.44
C HIS A 146 -6.39 -11.67 4.28
N LYS A 147 -5.90 -11.72 3.03
CA LYS A 147 -6.71 -11.82 1.81
C LYS A 147 -7.80 -10.75 1.74
N ILE A 148 -7.45 -9.52 2.11
CA ILE A 148 -8.31 -8.35 1.97
C ILE A 148 -7.99 -7.73 0.62
N ALA A 149 -8.98 -7.65 -0.26
CA ALA A 149 -8.82 -6.93 -1.51
C ALA A 149 -8.67 -5.43 -1.22
N PHE A 150 -7.73 -4.78 -1.87
CA PHE A 150 -7.64 -3.33 -1.91
C PHE A 150 -7.21 -2.90 -3.31
N MET A 151 -7.44 -1.63 -3.66
CA MET A 151 -6.92 -1.07 -4.90
C MET A 151 -6.58 0.42 -4.76
N LEU A 152 -5.65 0.90 -5.58
CA LEU A 152 -5.41 2.33 -5.76
C LEU A 152 -6.62 3.02 -6.40
N ILE A 153 -6.95 4.21 -5.91
CA ILE A 153 -8.02 5.05 -6.45
C ILE A 153 -7.55 6.52 -6.57
N ASP A 154 -8.37 7.37 -7.18
CA ASP A 154 -8.22 8.83 -7.22
C ASP A 154 -6.80 9.32 -7.59
N GLY A 155 -6.23 10.24 -6.80
CA GLY A 155 -4.91 10.84 -7.06
C GLY A 155 -3.81 9.80 -7.11
N SER A 156 -3.90 8.77 -6.26
CA SER A 156 -2.96 7.65 -6.23
C SER A 156 -3.03 6.74 -7.46
N LEU A 157 -4.24 6.47 -7.98
CA LEU A 157 -4.39 5.75 -9.24
C LEU A 157 -3.84 6.57 -10.41
N LEU A 158 -4.09 7.89 -10.41
CA LEU A 158 -3.53 8.79 -11.42
C LEU A 158 -2.01 8.83 -11.35
N GLY A 159 -1.43 8.87 -10.14
CA GLY A 159 0.01 8.78 -9.92
C GLY A 159 0.59 7.48 -10.49
N SER A 160 -0.01 6.35 -10.15
CA SER A 160 0.35 5.05 -10.74
C SER A 160 0.23 5.03 -12.26
N TYR A 161 -0.78 5.69 -12.81
CA TYR A 161 -1.01 5.74 -14.26
C TYR A 161 -0.03 6.69 -14.99
N ARG A 162 0.33 7.82 -14.38
CA ARG A 162 1.04 8.91 -15.06
C ARG A 162 2.52 9.00 -14.70
N HIS A 163 2.90 8.60 -13.50
CA HIS A 163 4.24 8.75 -12.94
C HIS A 163 4.85 7.43 -12.45
N HIS A 164 4.05 6.35 -12.42
CA HIS A 164 4.35 5.10 -11.72
C HIS A 164 4.61 5.28 -10.21
N ASP A 165 4.30 6.44 -9.64
CA ASP A 165 4.60 6.88 -8.27
C ASP A 165 3.50 7.83 -7.77
N ILE A 166 3.59 8.30 -6.53
CA ILE A 166 2.78 9.44 -6.06
C ILE A 166 2.98 10.61 -7.04
N ILE A 167 1.90 11.33 -7.38
CA ILE A 167 2.02 12.55 -8.17
C ILE A 167 2.95 13.51 -7.42
N PRO A 168 3.98 14.10 -8.04
CA PRO A 168 4.99 14.85 -7.30
C PRO A 168 4.41 15.93 -6.37
N TRP A 169 3.37 16.63 -6.82
CA TRP A 169 2.70 17.71 -6.11
C TRP A 169 1.42 17.27 -5.35
N ASP A 170 1.28 15.97 -5.08
CA ASP A 170 0.25 15.39 -4.23
C ASP A 170 0.86 15.01 -2.88
N ASP A 171 0.06 15.01 -1.81
CA ASP A 171 0.56 14.92 -0.42
C ASP A 171 0.00 13.77 0.41
N ASP A 172 -0.86 12.94 -0.16
CA ASP A 172 -1.39 11.74 0.48
C ASP A 172 -1.52 10.57 -0.49
N ILE A 173 -2.13 9.49 -0.01
CA ILE A 173 -2.38 8.26 -0.77
C ILE A 173 -3.79 7.78 -0.48
N ASP A 174 -4.50 7.44 -1.55
CA ASP A 174 -5.86 6.93 -1.53
C ASP A 174 -5.90 5.46 -1.95
N ILE A 175 -6.50 4.63 -1.09
CA ILE A 175 -6.84 3.26 -1.42
C ILE A 175 -8.31 2.97 -1.11
N MET A 176 -8.82 1.90 -1.69
CA MET A 176 -10.19 1.46 -1.43
C MET A 176 -10.27 -0.03 -1.11
N ILE A 177 -11.09 -0.39 -0.12
CA ILE A 177 -11.38 -1.79 0.26
C ILE A 177 -12.89 -2.07 0.19
N PRO A 178 -13.32 -3.34 0.04
CA PRO A 178 -14.73 -3.68 0.12
C PRO A 178 -15.32 -3.35 1.49
N PHE A 179 -16.54 -2.80 1.52
CA PHE A 179 -17.24 -2.48 2.76
C PHE A 179 -17.42 -3.71 3.66
N GLU A 180 -17.63 -4.89 3.08
CA GLU A 180 -17.74 -6.14 3.83
C GLU A 180 -16.45 -6.54 4.57
N GLU A 181 -15.28 -6.12 4.09
CA GLU A 181 -13.98 -6.40 4.72
C GLU A 181 -13.62 -5.41 5.82
N ARG A 182 -14.37 -4.30 5.94
CA ARG A 182 -14.14 -3.20 6.89
C ARG A 182 -13.87 -3.68 8.32
N THR A 183 -14.79 -4.46 8.88
CA THR A 183 -14.72 -4.91 10.28
C THR A 183 -13.48 -5.76 10.51
N LYS A 184 -13.16 -6.64 9.56
CA LYS A 184 -11.96 -7.48 9.60
C LYS A 184 -10.69 -6.63 9.53
N PHE A 185 -10.63 -5.67 8.60
CA PHE A 185 -9.50 -4.74 8.48
C PHE A 185 -9.24 -3.99 9.79
N ILE A 186 -10.26 -3.35 10.36
CA ILE A 186 -10.14 -2.61 11.62
C ILE A 186 -9.73 -3.51 12.79
N ASN A 187 -10.28 -4.71 12.89
CA ASN A 187 -9.90 -5.65 13.95
C ASN A 187 -8.42 -6.05 13.84
N ILE A 188 -7.90 -6.24 12.63
CA ILE A 188 -6.47 -6.52 12.42
C ILE A 188 -5.64 -5.31 12.85
N ILE A 189 -5.99 -4.09 12.42
CA ILE A 189 -5.26 -2.89 12.82
C ILE A 189 -5.25 -2.71 14.34
N LYS A 190 -6.37 -2.96 15.03
CA LYS A 190 -6.47 -2.90 16.51
C LYS A 190 -5.57 -3.91 17.22
N GLN A 191 -5.38 -5.09 16.62
CA GLN A 191 -4.53 -6.16 17.16
C GLN A 191 -3.05 -5.92 16.89
N MET A 192 -2.71 -5.13 15.87
CA MET A 192 -1.34 -4.70 15.67
C MET A 192 -0.90 -3.82 16.83
N ASN A 193 0.41 -3.81 17.09
CA ASN A 193 0.97 -3.05 18.18
C ASN A 193 0.60 -1.56 18.02
N GLN A 194 -0.36 -1.11 18.82
CA GLN A 194 -0.93 0.25 18.78
C GLN A 194 0.13 1.32 19.03
N THR A 195 1.29 0.96 19.57
CA THR A 195 2.44 1.87 19.72
C THR A 195 3.03 2.33 18.39
N LEU A 196 2.69 1.69 17.26
CA LEU A 196 3.19 2.04 15.93
C LEU A 196 2.10 2.64 15.03
N LEU A 197 0.97 1.95 14.88
CA LEU A 197 -0.11 2.37 13.97
C LEU A 197 -1.32 2.90 14.73
N LYS A 198 -1.86 4.02 14.25
CA LYS A 198 -3.15 4.56 14.65
C LYS A 198 -4.04 4.74 13.44
N TYR A 199 -5.34 4.69 13.69
CA TYR A 199 -6.34 5.00 12.69
C TYR A 199 -7.36 5.97 13.27
N TYR A 200 -7.99 6.75 12.39
CA TYR A 200 -9.13 7.60 12.71
C TYR A 200 -10.27 7.30 11.76
N ILE A 201 -11.50 7.16 12.28
CA ILE A 201 -12.69 6.92 11.46
C ILE A 201 -13.40 8.24 11.23
N ILE A 202 -13.57 8.61 9.97
CA ILE A 202 -14.38 9.76 9.58
C ILE A 202 -15.73 9.23 9.11
N SER A 203 -16.81 9.66 9.76
CA SER A 203 -18.17 9.23 9.43
C SER A 203 -19.09 10.42 9.23
N ASN A 204 -19.98 10.30 8.25
CA ASN A 204 -21.10 11.20 8.03
C ASN A 204 -22.38 10.35 7.97
N THR A 205 -23.11 10.32 9.09
CA THR A 205 -24.32 9.50 9.24
C THR A 205 -25.42 9.91 8.27
N LYS A 206 -25.56 11.21 7.97
CA LYS A 206 -26.57 11.72 7.03
C LYS A 206 -26.34 11.23 5.60
N LYS A 207 -25.07 11.18 5.18
CA LYS A 207 -24.68 10.68 3.85
C LYS A 207 -24.42 9.17 3.82
N ASN A 208 -24.45 8.48 4.97
CA ASN A 208 -23.97 7.11 5.10
C ASN A 208 -22.55 6.92 4.53
N ARG A 209 -21.68 7.92 4.72
CA ARG A 209 -20.30 7.92 4.23
C ARG A 209 -19.35 7.62 5.37
N GLU A 210 -18.39 6.75 5.14
CA GLU A 210 -17.32 6.46 6.09
C GLU A 210 -16.01 6.12 5.37
N TYR A 211 -14.90 6.55 5.94
CA TYR A 211 -13.55 6.20 5.49
C TYR A 211 -12.55 6.36 6.65
N PHE A 212 -11.33 5.87 6.46
CA PHE A 212 -10.30 5.85 7.51
C PHE A 212 -9.08 6.65 7.11
N LYS A 213 -8.48 7.32 8.08
CA LYS A 213 -7.09 7.78 8.00
C LYS A 213 -6.22 6.82 8.80
N LEU A 214 -5.27 6.14 8.16
CA LEU A 214 -4.26 5.34 8.84
C LEU A 214 -2.94 6.12 8.88
N PHE A 215 -2.24 6.11 10.01
CA PHE A 215 -1.00 6.88 10.19
C PHE A 215 -0.11 6.24 11.27
N PHE A 216 1.17 6.64 11.29
CA PHE A 216 2.08 6.25 12.36
C PHE A 216 1.89 7.15 13.58
N GLN A 217 1.93 6.57 14.78
CA GLN A 217 1.77 7.31 16.03
C GLN A 217 2.88 8.35 16.24
N GLN A 218 4.08 8.11 15.72
CA GLN A 218 5.27 8.94 15.91
C GLN A 218 5.32 10.19 15.02
N THR A 219 4.39 10.33 14.07
CA THR A 219 4.41 11.45 13.14
C THR A 219 3.66 12.68 13.70
N PRO A 220 3.93 13.90 13.21
CA PRO A 220 3.27 15.11 13.70
C PRO A 220 1.77 15.11 13.40
N SER A 221 0.98 15.78 14.25
CA SER A 221 -0.44 16.01 13.96
C SER A 221 -0.65 16.72 12.63
N ALA A 222 -1.73 16.37 11.93
CA ALA A 222 -2.20 17.10 10.76
C ALA A 222 -2.99 18.34 11.22
N GLY A 223 -2.35 19.51 11.25
CA GLY A 223 -2.92 20.71 11.88
C GLY A 223 -3.39 20.43 13.32
N ASP A 224 -4.61 20.86 13.63
CA ASP A 224 -5.25 20.66 14.95
C ASP A 224 -6.14 19.40 15.01
N TYR A 225 -6.01 18.50 14.04
CA TYR A 225 -6.85 17.30 13.96
C TYR A 225 -6.34 16.15 14.82
N SER A 226 -7.22 15.17 15.04
CA SER A 226 -6.94 13.96 15.85
C SER A 226 -6.14 12.88 15.12
N TRP A 227 -5.62 13.18 13.93
CA TRP A 227 -4.79 12.29 13.13
C TRP A 227 -3.46 12.94 12.79
N ASN A 228 -2.48 12.10 12.46
CA ASN A 228 -1.12 12.57 12.14
C ASN A 228 -0.88 12.57 10.63
N PHE A 229 0.04 13.42 10.18
CA PHE A 229 0.54 13.49 8.81
C PHE A 229 1.97 12.92 8.73
N PRO A 230 2.34 12.18 7.67
CA PRO A 230 1.49 11.74 6.57
C PRO A 230 0.60 10.57 6.96
N PHE A 231 -0.54 10.45 6.26
CA PHE A 231 -1.51 9.37 6.42
C PHE A 231 -1.84 8.72 5.07
N ILE A 232 -2.62 7.63 5.11
CA ILE A 232 -3.27 7.03 3.94
C ILE A 232 -4.77 7.06 4.18
N ASP A 233 -5.52 7.59 3.22
CA ASP A 233 -6.97 7.53 3.18
C ASP A 233 -7.42 6.17 2.65
N ILE A 234 -8.30 5.51 3.41
CA ILE A 234 -8.84 4.18 3.11
C ILE A 234 -10.34 4.31 2.97
N PHE A 235 -10.78 4.36 1.72
CA PHE A 235 -12.19 4.43 1.36
C PHE A 235 -12.83 3.05 1.31
N LEU A 236 -14.15 3.04 1.44
CA LEU A 236 -14.97 1.84 1.43
C LEU A 236 -15.88 1.84 0.21
N TYR A 237 -15.95 0.70 -0.49
CA TYR A 237 -16.85 0.54 -1.62
C TYR A 237 -17.86 -0.57 -1.45
N VAL A 238 -18.99 -0.42 -2.14
CA VAL A 238 -19.95 -1.49 -2.40
C VAL A 238 -20.06 -1.69 -3.90
N LYS A 239 -20.47 -2.90 -4.32
CA LYS A 239 -20.65 -3.23 -5.73
C LYS A 239 -21.83 -4.16 -5.95
N ASN A 240 -22.41 -4.07 -7.14
CA ASN A 240 -23.31 -5.08 -7.69
C ASN A 240 -22.62 -5.79 -8.87
N ALA A 241 -23.40 -6.45 -9.74
CA ALA A 241 -22.85 -7.15 -10.90
C ALA A 241 -22.15 -6.22 -11.90
N THR A 242 -22.66 -5.00 -12.10
CA THR A 242 -22.27 -4.10 -13.19
C THR A 242 -21.54 -2.83 -12.73
N HIS A 243 -21.72 -2.42 -11.47
CA HIS A 243 -21.20 -1.15 -10.95
C HIS A 243 -20.62 -1.29 -9.54
N LEU A 244 -19.70 -0.39 -9.23
CA LEU A 244 -19.08 -0.18 -7.92
C LEU A 244 -19.17 1.32 -7.60
N TRP A 245 -19.34 1.67 -6.32
CA TRP A 245 -19.30 3.04 -5.83
C TRP A 245 -18.80 3.09 -4.39
N GLN A 246 -18.24 4.24 -4.00
CA GLN A 246 -17.88 4.53 -2.63
C GLN A 246 -19.14 4.66 -1.76
N ILE A 247 -19.08 4.16 -0.53
CA ILE A 247 -20.22 4.25 0.38
C ILE A 247 -20.59 5.70 0.67
N GLY A 248 -21.89 5.98 0.58
CA GLY A 248 -22.43 7.32 0.82
C GLY A 248 -22.07 8.35 -0.24
N ASP A 249 -21.56 7.93 -1.40
CA ASP A 249 -21.18 8.81 -2.49
C ASP A 249 -21.54 8.22 -3.87
N PRO A 250 -22.81 8.33 -4.30
CA PRO A 250 -23.28 7.78 -5.58
C PRO A 250 -22.61 8.40 -6.81
N ASP A 251 -22.01 9.58 -6.69
CA ASP A 251 -21.34 10.25 -7.82
C ASP A 251 -20.03 9.53 -8.21
N THR A 252 -19.55 8.63 -7.36
CA THR A 252 -18.37 7.78 -7.60
C THR A 252 -18.67 6.49 -8.36
N ILE A 253 -19.89 6.32 -8.89
CA ILE A 253 -20.28 5.11 -9.64
C ILE A 253 -19.34 4.89 -10.84
N LYS A 254 -18.73 3.71 -10.88
CA LYS A 254 -17.92 3.22 -12.00
C LYS A 254 -18.34 1.81 -12.37
N LYS A 255 -18.22 1.45 -13.65
CA LYS A 255 -18.54 0.09 -14.10
C LYS A 255 -17.50 -0.90 -13.59
N THR A 256 -17.96 -2.05 -13.10
CA THR A 256 -17.08 -3.15 -12.67
C THR A 256 -16.21 -3.67 -13.80
N GLU A 257 -16.69 -3.58 -15.05
CA GLU A 257 -15.94 -3.99 -16.25
C GLU A 257 -14.72 -3.10 -16.53
N TYR A 258 -14.59 -1.91 -15.95
CA TYR A 258 -13.39 -1.07 -16.06
C TYR A 258 -12.40 -1.33 -14.92
N ILE A 259 -12.89 -1.90 -13.83
CA ILE A 259 -12.13 -2.13 -12.60
C ILE A 259 -11.57 -3.55 -12.57
N PHE A 260 -12.41 -4.56 -12.81
CA PHE A 260 -12.11 -5.96 -12.56
C PHE A 260 -11.85 -6.78 -13.84
N PRO A 261 -11.03 -7.85 -13.77
CA PRO A 261 -10.16 -8.22 -12.64
C PRO A 261 -9.12 -7.13 -12.37
N LEU A 262 -8.68 -6.99 -11.12
CA LEU A 262 -7.61 -6.03 -10.80
C LEU A 262 -6.30 -6.46 -11.47
N VAL A 263 -5.48 -5.48 -11.82
CA VAL A 263 -4.14 -5.68 -12.38
C VAL A 263 -3.10 -5.05 -11.47
N MET A 264 -1.86 -5.55 -11.54
CA MET A 264 -0.77 -4.95 -10.80
C MET A 264 -0.24 -3.74 -11.57
N ARG A 265 -0.13 -2.60 -10.89
CA ARG A 265 0.50 -1.39 -11.43
C ARG A 265 1.63 -0.90 -10.52
N PRO A 266 2.65 -0.25 -11.08
CA PRO A 266 3.73 0.31 -10.29
C PRO A 266 3.25 1.52 -9.48
N PHE A 267 3.72 1.64 -8.25
CA PHE A 267 3.52 2.81 -7.38
C PHE A 267 4.74 2.96 -6.47
N GLY A 268 5.66 3.83 -6.87
CA GLY A 268 6.97 3.99 -6.24
C GLY A 268 7.75 2.69 -6.33
N GLN A 269 8.07 2.09 -5.17
CA GLN A 269 8.79 0.82 -5.08
C GLN A 269 7.87 -0.42 -5.07
N LEU A 270 6.56 -0.23 -5.13
CA LEU A 270 5.58 -1.30 -4.97
C LEU A 270 4.89 -1.63 -6.29
N TRP A 271 4.51 -2.89 -6.41
CA TRP A 271 3.44 -3.29 -7.32
C TRP A 271 2.16 -3.41 -6.49
N LEU A 272 1.12 -2.68 -6.87
CA LEU A 272 -0.14 -2.63 -6.14
C LEU A 272 -1.32 -2.99 -7.04
N PRO A 273 -2.38 -3.61 -6.49
CA PRO A 273 -3.59 -3.83 -7.25
C PRO A 273 -4.23 -2.48 -7.63
N ALA A 274 -4.68 -2.39 -8.87
CA ALA A 274 -5.35 -1.23 -9.43
C ALA A 274 -6.42 -1.67 -10.44
N PRO A 275 -7.40 -0.79 -10.75
CA PRO A 275 -8.33 -0.99 -11.85
C PRO A 275 -7.64 -1.36 -13.17
N LYS A 276 -8.21 -2.31 -13.93
CA LYS A 276 -7.61 -2.75 -15.21
C LYS A 276 -7.62 -1.69 -16.32
N GLN A 277 -8.55 -0.74 -16.29
CA GLN A 277 -8.65 0.34 -17.28
C GLN A 277 -8.64 1.71 -16.58
N PRO A 278 -7.50 2.16 -16.00
CA PRO A 278 -7.44 3.42 -15.24
C PRO A 278 -7.88 4.64 -16.06
N ARG A 279 -7.54 4.67 -17.36
CA ARG A 279 -7.89 5.80 -18.25
C ARG A 279 -9.39 6.09 -18.30
N LEU A 280 -10.23 5.05 -18.22
CA LEU A 280 -11.69 5.18 -18.26
C LEU A 280 -12.30 5.66 -16.93
N LEU A 281 -11.50 5.77 -15.88
CA LEU A 281 -11.95 6.24 -14.58
C LEU A 281 -11.81 7.77 -14.41
N PHE A 282 -11.02 8.41 -15.28
CA PHE A 282 -10.85 9.87 -15.33
C PHE A 282 -11.70 10.49 -16.44
N ASP A 283 -12.45 11.53 -16.10
CA ASP A 283 -13.27 12.35 -17.01
C ASP A 283 -12.48 13.48 -17.69
N PHE A 284 -11.20 13.64 -17.34
CA PHE A 284 -10.25 14.56 -17.96
C PHE A 284 -9.13 13.81 -18.69
N ASP A 285 -8.30 14.53 -19.45
CA ASP A 285 -7.04 14.00 -19.98
C ASP A 285 -5.93 14.09 -18.91
N PRO A 286 -5.39 12.95 -18.43
CA PRO A 286 -4.31 12.92 -17.46
C PRO A 286 -3.03 13.68 -17.86
N TYR A 287 -2.80 13.90 -19.16
CA TYR A 287 -1.56 14.46 -19.70
C TYR A 287 -1.68 15.90 -20.22
N ASP A 288 -2.87 16.50 -20.22
CA ASP A 288 -3.04 17.87 -20.72
C ASP A 288 -2.63 18.90 -19.65
N ASP A 289 -3.50 19.07 -18.65
CA ASP A 289 -3.28 20.01 -17.54
C ASP A 289 -2.88 19.28 -16.26
N CYS A 290 -1.69 19.60 -15.77
CA CYS A 290 -1.21 19.17 -14.47
C CYS A 290 -1.72 20.17 -13.42
N LYS A 291 -2.58 19.68 -12.52
CA LYS A 291 -3.26 20.48 -11.50
C LYS A 291 -2.76 20.08 -10.11
N GLY A 292 -2.39 21.06 -9.30
CA GLY A 292 -2.09 20.89 -7.88
C GLY A 292 -3.36 20.68 -7.07
N HIS A 293 -3.25 19.96 -5.95
CA HIS A 293 -4.38 19.77 -5.04
C HIS A 293 -4.79 21.10 -4.36
N PHE A 294 -6.10 21.29 -4.19
CA PHE A 294 -6.69 22.45 -3.53
C PHE A 294 -6.71 22.31 -1.99
N TRP A 295 -6.30 21.16 -1.46
CA TRP A 295 -6.26 20.87 -0.03
C TRP A 295 -4.82 20.59 0.40
N ASP A 296 -4.40 21.10 1.54
CA ASP A 296 -3.11 20.81 2.18
C ASP A 296 -3.38 19.87 3.36
N HIS A 297 -3.07 18.58 3.19
CA HIS A 297 -3.37 17.55 4.20
C HIS A 297 -2.46 17.61 5.42
N ARG A 298 -1.32 18.30 5.33
CA ARG A 298 -0.43 18.52 6.49
C ARG A 298 -1.08 19.47 7.50
N LYS A 299 -1.86 20.43 7.01
CA LYS A 299 -2.54 21.44 7.84
C LYS A 299 -4.05 21.21 7.92
N GLU A 300 -4.59 20.35 7.06
CA GLU A 300 -6.02 20.14 6.85
C GLU A 300 -6.74 21.47 6.53
N THR A 301 -6.17 22.21 5.58
CA THR A 301 -6.68 23.52 5.16
C THR A 301 -6.74 23.65 3.65
N GLY A 302 -7.72 24.41 3.16
CA GLY A 302 -7.81 24.78 1.75
C GLY A 302 -6.64 25.67 1.32
N GLN A 303 -6.22 25.50 0.07
CA GLN A 303 -5.16 26.26 -0.57
C GLN A 303 -5.51 26.58 -2.03
N ARG A 304 -4.74 27.48 -2.65
CA ARG A 304 -4.94 27.84 -4.06
C ARG A 304 -4.49 26.69 -4.96
N GLU A 305 -5.39 26.22 -5.81
CA GLU A 305 -5.04 25.32 -6.91
C GLU A 305 -4.05 26.03 -7.85
N SER A 306 -3.04 25.29 -8.30
CA SER A 306 -2.09 25.74 -9.32
C SER A 306 -2.23 24.83 -10.54
N ARG A 307 -2.08 25.39 -11.74
CA ARG A 307 -2.21 24.65 -13.01
C ARG A 307 -1.09 25.02 -13.96
N ILE A 308 -0.56 24.01 -14.65
CA ILE A 308 0.44 24.16 -15.72
C ILE A 308 0.26 23.03 -16.73
N LYS A 309 0.74 23.20 -17.98
CA LYS A 309 0.78 22.09 -18.93
C LYS A 309 1.70 20.99 -18.42
N CYS A 310 1.27 19.74 -18.51
CA CYS A 310 2.09 18.62 -18.04
C CYS A 310 3.40 18.49 -18.82
N ASP A 311 3.42 18.87 -20.11
CA ASP A 311 4.62 18.88 -20.94
C ASP A 311 5.73 19.76 -20.35
N ASP A 312 5.38 20.89 -19.73
CA ASP A 312 6.32 21.80 -19.07
C ASP A 312 6.97 21.18 -17.83
N LEU A 313 6.51 20.01 -17.38
CA LEU A 313 7.04 19.31 -16.20
C LEU A 313 7.87 18.07 -16.54
N LYS A 314 7.84 17.57 -17.79
CA LYS A 314 8.51 16.34 -18.23
C LYS A 314 10.04 16.37 -18.13
N HIS A 315 10.62 17.58 -18.07
CA HIS A 315 12.06 17.77 -17.87
C HIS A 315 12.48 17.65 -16.38
N ILE A 316 11.53 17.72 -15.44
CA ILE A 316 11.76 17.67 -13.99
C ILE A 316 11.27 16.35 -13.42
N TYR A 317 10.04 15.96 -13.78
CA TYR A 317 9.36 14.79 -13.23
C TYR A 317 9.24 13.68 -14.27
N PRO A 318 9.33 12.41 -13.85
CA PRO A 318 9.04 11.28 -14.73
C PRO A 318 7.58 11.25 -15.18
N PHE A 319 7.36 10.96 -16.46
CA PHE A 319 6.04 10.69 -17.04
C PHE A 319 6.03 9.39 -17.82
N VAL A 320 4.88 8.71 -17.77
CA VAL A 320 4.63 7.50 -18.55
C VAL A 320 4.23 7.88 -19.97
N GLU A 321 4.90 7.28 -20.93
CA GLU A 321 4.54 7.30 -22.35
C GLU A 321 3.97 5.94 -22.75
N ARG A 322 2.91 5.96 -23.55
CA ARG A 322 2.28 4.77 -24.14
C ARG A 322 2.33 4.88 -25.66
N ASN A 323 2.58 3.78 -26.34
CA ASN A 323 2.48 3.75 -27.80
C ASN A 323 1.00 3.75 -28.20
N ASN A 324 0.63 4.57 -29.19
CA ASN A 324 -0.74 4.79 -29.68
C ASN A 324 -1.50 3.53 -30.16
N GLN A 325 -0.87 2.35 -30.14
CA GLN A 325 -1.45 1.10 -30.63
C GLN A 325 -1.87 0.14 -29.50
N SER A 326 -1.40 0.32 -28.25
CA SER A 326 -1.88 -0.47 -27.10
C SER A 326 -1.37 0.07 -25.75
N ASP A 327 -2.21 -0.04 -24.70
CA ASP A 327 -1.81 0.14 -23.30
C ASP A 327 -0.93 -1.02 -22.77
N SER A 328 -0.50 -1.94 -23.65
CA SER A 328 0.29 -3.11 -23.25
C SER A 328 1.74 -2.77 -22.90
N ILE A 329 2.22 -1.59 -23.28
CA ILE A 329 3.60 -1.14 -23.03
C ILE A 329 3.56 0.27 -22.44
N GLU A 330 4.16 0.42 -21.25
CA GLU A 330 4.30 1.70 -20.57
C GLU A 330 5.78 2.02 -20.37
N THR A 331 6.25 3.13 -20.92
CA THR A 331 7.65 3.58 -20.78
C THR A 331 7.72 4.80 -19.89
N LEU A 332 8.38 4.70 -18.75
CA LEU A 332 8.62 5.84 -17.86
C LEU A 332 9.87 6.60 -18.31
N LYS A 333 9.74 7.91 -18.54
CA LYS A 333 10.84 8.76 -18.98
C LYS A 333 10.94 10.06 -18.22
N THR A 334 12.16 10.58 -18.11
CA THR A 334 12.45 11.97 -17.69
C THR A 334 13.52 12.52 -18.62
N ASN A 335 13.31 13.71 -19.19
CA ASN A 335 14.27 14.36 -20.10
C ASN A 335 14.82 13.40 -21.19
N ASN A 336 13.91 12.70 -21.90
CA ASN A 336 14.20 11.69 -22.92
C ASN A 336 14.99 10.45 -22.45
N THR A 337 15.33 10.35 -21.17
CA THR A 337 16.01 9.18 -20.60
C THR A 337 14.96 8.18 -20.15
N ILE A 338 15.05 6.95 -20.66
CA ILE A 338 14.19 5.84 -20.23
C ILE A 338 14.64 5.41 -18.84
N ILE A 339 13.73 5.48 -17.90
CA ILE A 339 13.91 4.92 -16.56
C ILE A 339 13.62 3.43 -16.62
N HIS A 340 12.43 3.06 -17.11
CA HIS A 340 12.03 1.67 -17.31
C HIS A 340 10.88 1.55 -18.29
N THR A 341 10.68 0.34 -18.79
CA THR A 341 9.57 -0.06 -19.66
C THR A 341 8.88 -1.26 -19.04
N ILE A 342 7.55 -1.19 -18.91
CA ILE A 342 6.70 -2.26 -18.38
C ILE A 342 5.91 -2.88 -19.52
N PHE A 343 5.88 -4.21 -19.56
CA PHE A 343 5.05 -5.02 -20.47
C PHE A 343 3.90 -5.65 -19.69
N TYR A 344 2.69 -5.25 -20.02
CA TYR A 344 1.44 -5.86 -19.59
C TYR A 344 1.14 -7.04 -20.51
N ASN A 345 0.70 -8.16 -19.93
CA ASN A 345 0.33 -9.38 -20.67
C ASN A 345 -1.09 -9.32 -21.22
#